data_AF-A0A960Z7M6-F1
#
_entry.id   AF-A0A960Z7M6-F1
#
_cell.length_a   1.000
_cell.length_b   1.000
_cell.length_c   1.000
_cell.angle_alpha   90.00
_cell.angle_beta   90.00
_cell.angle_gamma   90.00
#
_symmetry.space_group_name_H-M   'P 1'
#
loop_
_entity.id
_entity.type
_entity.pdbx_description
1 polymer ?
#
loop_
_entity_poly.entity_id
_entity_poly.type
_entity_poly.pdbx_seq_one_letter_code
_entity_poly.pdbx_strand_id
1 'polypeptide(L)'
;FDQFRRRILNQGLPQQVEDRLLNELRRLQGMQPVSAEATVVRTYLDTLLSLPWSDETIDRIDLARAEEILNGHHYGLESVKERVLDYLAVRALGAMTGRTGSSPILCLVGPPGVGKTSLGQSIAEAMERKFEIVSLGGVRDEAEIRGHRKTYIGAMPGRIIKAINQSKVTNPVILLDEIDKLASDQRGDPASALLEVLDPSQNQAFLDH
;
A
#
# COMPACT_ATOMS: atom_id res chain seq x y z
N PHE A 1 2.67 -15.15 24.77
CA PHE A 1 1.28 -14.64 24.83
C PHE A 1 1.22 -13.23 25.37
N ASP A 2 1.84 -12.92 26.51
CA ASP A 2 1.81 -11.57 27.09
C ASP A 2 2.42 -10.49 26.18
N GLN A 3 3.46 -10.83 25.42
CA GLN A 3 4.02 -9.93 24.41
C GLN A 3 3.00 -9.54 23.34
N PHE A 4 2.23 -10.50 22.81
CA PHE A 4 1.15 -10.23 21.86
C PHE A 4 0.08 -9.35 22.48
N ARG A 5 -0.37 -9.67 23.69
CA ARG A 5 -1.37 -8.87 24.40
C ARG A 5 -0.93 -7.42 24.59
N ARG A 6 0.32 -7.19 25.01
CA ARG A 6 0.87 -5.84 25.17
C ARG A 6 0.94 -5.09 23.83
N ARG A 7 1.38 -5.74 22.75
CA ARG A 7 1.42 -5.13 21.41
C ARG A 7 0.02 -4.72 20.95
N ILE A 8 -0.97 -5.60 21.09
CA ILE A 8 -2.36 -5.34 20.70
C ILE A 8 -2.90 -4.08 21.40
N LEU A 9 -2.70 -3.97 22.72
CA LEU A 9 -3.23 -2.85 23.51
C LEU A 9 -2.47 -1.52 23.30
N ASN A 10 -1.21 -1.57 22.86
CA ASN A 10 -0.36 -0.38 22.77
C ASN A 10 -0.30 0.24 21.37
N GLN A 11 -0.73 -0.48 20.33
CA GLN A 11 -0.55 -0.06 18.93
C GLN A 11 -1.63 0.93 18.44
N GLY A 12 -2.62 1.26 19.28
CA GLY A 12 -3.69 2.18 18.90
C GLY A 12 -4.58 1.63 17.78
N LEU A 13 -4.90 0.34 17.84
CA LEU A 13 -5.72 -0.32 16.84
C LEU A 13 -7.17 0.19 16.88
N PRO A 14 -7.90 0.17 15.75
CA PRO A 14 -9.34 0.33 15.78
C PRO A 14 -9.98 -0.74 16.69
N GLN A 15 -10.99 -0.36 17.47
CA GLN A 15 -11.62 -1.25 18.47
C GLN A 15 -12.01 -2.61 17.90
N GLN A 16 -12.60 -2.62 16.69
CA GLN A 16 -13.03 -3.85 16.02
C GLN A 16 -11.85 -4.79 15.70
N VAL A 17 -10.68 -4.23 15.37
CA VAL A 17 -9.46 -4.98 15.08
C VAL A 17 -8.85 -5.49 16.39
N GLU A 18 -8.80 -4.65 17.42
CA GLU A 18 -8.32 -5.03 18.75
C GLU A 18 -9.09 -6.23 19.31
N ASP A 19 -10.43 -6.15 19.33
CA ASP A 19 -11.32 -7.20 19.82
C ASP A 19 -11.08 -8.51 19.05
N ARG A 20 -10.89 -8.43 17.73
CA ARG A 20 -10.62 -9.58 16.88
C ARG A 20 -9.27 -10.22 17.19
N LEU A 21 -8.21 -9.43 17.38
CA LEU A 21 -6.89 -9.94 17.73
C LEU A 21 -6.87 -10.57 19.13
N LEU A 22 -7.57 -9.97 20.11
CA LEU A 22 -7.71 -10.54 21.45
C LEU A 22 -8.47 -11.88 21.41
N ASN A 23 -9.50 -12.01 20.56
CA ASN A 23 -10.20 -13.27 20.34
C ASN A 23 -9.29 -14.36 19.76
N GLU A 24 -8.52 -14.05 18.72
CA GLU A 24 -7.60 -15.01 18.11
C GLU A 24 -6.44 -15.36 19.08
N LEU A 25 -5.98 -14.41 19.90
CA LEU A 25 -5.00 -14.68 20.94
C LEU A 25 -5.53 -15.65 22.01
N ARG A 26 -6.79 -15.49 22.44
CA ARG A 26 -7.44 -16.43 23.37
C ARG A 26 -7.55 -17.84 22.77
N ARG A 27 -7.90 -17.94 21.49
CA ARG A 27 -7.94 -19.23 20.78
C ARG A 27 -6.55 -19.87 20.74
N LEU A 28 -5.52 -19.10 20.40
CA LEU A 28 -4.14 -19.58 20.35
C LEU A 28 -3.63 -20.10 21.71
N GLN A 29 -4.06 -19.50 22.83
CA GLN A 29 -3.70 -19.97 24.17
C GLN A 29 -4.23 -21.38 24.50
N GLY A 30 -5.37 -21.76 23.91
CA GLY A 30 -5.95 -23.10 24.07
C GLY A 30 -5.40 -24.15 23.09
N MET A 31 -4.57 -23.74 22.12
CA MET A 31 -4.03 -24.64 21.09
C MET A 31 -2.70 -25.28 21.52
N GLN A 32 -2.42 -26.46 20.97
CA GLN A 32 -1.12 -27.09 21.13
C GLN A 32 -0.04 -26.27 20.38
N PRO A 33 1.07 -25.85 21.02
CA PRO A 33 2.01 -24.88 20.45
C PRO A 33 2.70 -25.27 19.13
N VAL A 34 2.70 -26.56 18.79
CA VAL A 34 3.37 -27.15 17.62
C VAL A 34 2.37 -27.48 16.50
N SER A 35 1.07 -27.26 16.72
CA SER A 35 0.06 -27.56 15.69
C SER A 35 0.17 -26.61 14.51
N ALA A 36 -0.19 -27.09 13.31
CA ALA A 36 -0.27 -26.26 12.11
C ALA A 36 -1.24 -25.08 12.30
N GLU A 37 -2.35 -25.30 13.02
CA GLU A 37 -3.32 -24.26 13.34
C GLU A 37 -2.73 -23.15 14.23
N ALA A 38 -1.95 -23.52 15.25
CA ALA A 38 -1.28 -22.55 16.12
C ALA A 38 -0.27 -21.70 15.34
N THR A 39 0.44 -22.30 14.37
CA THR A 39 1.36 -21.58 13.48
C THR A 39 0.62 -20.59 12.60
N VAL A 40 -0.50 -20.99 11.98
CA VAL A 40 -1.32 -20.09 11.16
C VAL A 40 -1.83 -18.89 11.96
N VAL A 41 -2.35 -19.11 13.16
CA VAL A 41 -2.86 -18.02 14.01
C VAL A 41 -1.73 -17.10 14.49
N ARG A 42 -0.54 -17.63 14.82
CA ARG A 42 0.63 -16.80 15.14
C ARG A 42 1.03 -15.90 13.97
N THR A 43 1.16 -16.47 12.77
CA THR A 43 1.51 -15.70 11.57
C THR A 43 0.47 -14.61 11.28
N TYR A 44 -0.81 -14.90 11.47
CA TYR A 44 -1.89 -13.92 11.34
C TYR A 44 -1.75 -12.77 12.34
N LEU A 45 -1.54 -13.09 13.64
CA LEU A 45 -1.32 -12.07 14.68
C LEU A 45 -0.10 -11.21 14.37
N ASP A 46 1.02 -11.83 14.00
CA ASP A 46 2.25 -11.11 13.67
C ASP A 46 2.11 -10.23 12.44
N THR A 47 1.40 -10.70 11.41
CA THR A 47 1.13 -9.93 10.19
C THR A 47 0.33 -8.68 10.53
N LEU A 48 -0.81 -8.81 11.22
CA LEU A 48 -1.64 -7.65 11.56
C LEU A 48 -0.96 -6.67 12.51
N LEU A 49 -0.20 -7.18 13.49
CA LEU A 49 0.55 -6.31 14.42
C LEU A 49 1.81 -5.70 13.80
N SER A 50 2.20 -6.11 12.59
CA SER A 50 3.31 -5.49 11.86
C SER A 50 2.89 -4.31 10.99
N LEU A 51 1.58 -4.20 10.70
CA LEU A 51 1.02 -3.15 9.87
C LEU A 51 1.00 -1.78 10.58
N PRO A 52 1.23 -0.69 9.83
CA PRO A 52 1.05 0.66 10.34
C PRO A 52 -0.44 1.01 10.36
N TRP A 53 -1.07 0.98 11.54
CA TRP A 53 -2.50 1.30 11.68
C TRP A 53 -2.76 2.79 11.87
N SER A 54 -1.82 3.49 12.49
CA SER A 54 -1.91 4.89 12.88
C SER A 54 -0.67 5.70 12.51
N ASP A 55 0.44 5.02 12.20
CA ASP A 55 1.69 5.68 11.82
C ASP A 55 1.55 6.29 10.42
N GLU A 56 1.69 7.61 10.32
CA GLU A 56 1.66 8.34 9.04
C GLU A 56 2.85 9.29 8.92
N THR A 57 3.31 9.51 7.68
CA THR A 57 4.24 10.61 7.39
C THR A 57 3.50 11.95 7.41
N ILE A 58 4.20 13.00 7.85
CA ILE A 58 3.69 14.37 7.77
C ILE A 58 3.76 14.79 6.30
N ASP A 59 2.61 14.80 5.62
CA ASP A 59 2.53 15.19 4.21
C ASP A 59 2.76 16.71 4.08
N ARG A 60 3.71 17.10 3.24
CA ARG A 60 3.97 18.50 2.90
C ARG A 60 4.09 18.63 1.40
N ILE A 61 3.13 19.33 0.79
CA ILE A 61 3.17 19.64 -0.64
C ILE A 61 3.55 21.10 -0.79
N ASP A 62 4.83 21.33 -1.11
CA ASP A 62 5.38 22.64 -1.46
C ASP A 62 5.80 22.61 -2.93
N LEU A 63 5.10 23.36 -3.79
CA LEU A 63 5.30 23.31 -5.23
C LEU A 63 6.67 23.82 -5.66
N ALA A 64 7.21 24.84 -4.97
CA ALA A 64 8.53 25.37 -5.29
C ALA A 64 9.61 24.32 -5.01
N ARG A 65 9.52 23.66 -3.85
CA ARG A 65 10.42 22.55 -3.51
C ARG A 65 10.25 21.36 -4.46
N ALA A 66 9.01 21.03 -4.83
CA ALA A 66 8.74 19.94 -5.77
C ALA A 66 9.41 20.20 -7.13
N GLU A 67 9.33 21.44 -7.62
CA GLU A 67 9.98 21.86 -8.86
C GLU A 67 11.51 21.75 -8.76
N GLU A 68 12.12 22.20 -7.66
CA GLU A 68 13.55 22.06 -7.40
C GLU A 68 14.00 20.59 -7.42
N ILE A 69 13.28 19.70 -6.74
CA ILE A 69 13.58 18.26 -6.70
C ILE A 69 13.48 17.65 -8.10
N LEU A 70 12.39 17.93 -8.82
CA LEU A 70 12.19 17.41 -10.17
C LEU A 70 13.27 17.89 -11.14
N ASN A 71 13.67 19.16 -11.05
CA ASN A 71 14.73 19.73 -11.87
C ASN A 71 16.13 19.24 -11.50
N GLY A 72 16.38 18.98 -10.21
CA GLY A 72 17.65 18.42 -9.74
C GLY A 72 17.85 16.96 -10.13
N HIS A 73 16.78 16.15 -10.13
CA HIS A 73 16.87 14.71 -10.40
C HIS A 73 16.70 14.34 -11.88
N HIS A 74 16.01 15.16 -12.66
CA HIS A 74 15.67 14.85 -14.04
C HIS A 74 16.10 15.99 -14.96
N TYR A 75 17.01 15.72 -15.89
CA TYR A 75 17.39 16.69 -16.92
C TYR A 75 16.34 16.73 -18.05
N GLY A 76 15.92 17.92 -18.47
CA GLY A 76 14.89 18.11 -19.50
C GLY A 76 13.49 17.72 -19.00
N LEU A 77 12.69 17.04 -19.83
CA LEU A 77 11.33 16.59 -19.49
C LEU A 77 10.38 17.72 -19.03
N GLU A 78 10.56 18.94 -19.54
CA GLU A 78 9.84 20.14 -19.08
C GLU A 78 8.31 19.93 -19.05
N SER A 79 7.73 19.43 -20.14
CA SER A 79 6.29 19.18 -20.23
C SER A 79 5.79 18.10 -19.25
N VAL A 80 6.62 17.11 -18.92
CA VAL A 80 6.28 16.05 -17.96
C VAL A 80 6.34 16.61 -16.54
N LYS A 81 7.39 17.37 -16.21
CA LYS A 81 7.55 18.01 -14.90
C LYS A 81 6.43 19.00 -14.63
N GLU A 82 6.09 19.85 -15.60
CA GLU A 82 4.96 20.78 -15.51
C GLU A 82 3.66 20.04 -15.19
N ARG A 83 3.40 18.92 -15.88
CA ARG A 83 2.21 18.10 -15.62
C ARG A 83 2.20 17.44 -14.23
N VAL A 84 3.35 17.05 -13.73
CA VAL A 84 3.50 16.53 -12.35
C VAL A 84 3.24 17.65 -11.33
N LEU A 85 3.75 18.86 -11.57
CA LEU A 85 3.50 20.03 -10.72
C LEU A 85 2.02 20.41 -10.70
N ASP A 86 1.33 20.42 -11.84
CA ASP A 86 -0.11 20.61 -11.94
C ASP A 86 -0.87 19.60 -11.07
N TYR A 87 -0.48 18.33 -11.16
CA TYR A 87 -1.08 17.26 -10.38
C TYR A 87 -0.89 17.48 -8.87
N LEU A 88 0.32 17.84 -8.45
CA LEU A 88 0.61 18.16 -7.05
C LEU A 88 -0.16 19.40 -6.58
N ALA A 89 -0.35 20.40 -7.44
CA ALA A 89 -1.10 21.61 -7.12
C ALA A 89 -2.58 21.30 -6.86
N VAL A 90 -3.20 20.47 -7.71
CA VAL A 90 -4.58 20.02 -7.51
C VAL A 90 -4.72 19.22 -6.22
N ARG A 91 -3.74 18.37 -5.88
CA ARG A 91 -3.74 17.63 -4.61
C ARG A 91 -3.60 18.54 -3.39
N ALA A 92 -2.70 19.53 -3.44
CA ALA A 92 -2.53 20.52 -2.39
C ALA A 92 -3.84 21.31 -2.15
N LEU A 93 -4.52 21.73 -3.22
CA LEU A 93 -5.83 22.38 -3.13
C LEU A 93 -6.91 21.46 -2.55
N GLY A 94 -6.94 20.19 -2.94
CA GLY A 94 -7.86 19.19 -2.39
C GLY A 94 -7.67 18.99 -0.88
N ALA A 95 -6.42 18.93 -0.42
CA ALA A 95 -6.09 18.84 1.01
C ALA A 95 -6.55 20.09 1.79
N MET A 96 -6.34 21.30 1.24
CA MET A 96 -6.78 22.55 1.88
C MET A 96 -8.31 22.70 1.93
N THR A 97 -9.02 22.21 0.91
CA THR A 97 -10.48 22.39 0.78
C THR A 97 -11.31 21.25 1.36
N GLY A 98 -10.66 20.23 1.94
CA GLY A 98 -11.32 19.04 2.50
C GLY A 98 -11.94 18.12 1.43
N ARG A 99 -11.59 18.31 0.15
CA ARG A 99 -12.04 17.49 -0.99
C ARG A 99 -11.00 16.41 -1.28
N THR A 100 -10.84 15.48 -0.35
CA THR A 100 -9.82 14.41 -0.40
C THR A 100 -10.19 13.21 -1.30
N GLY A 101 -11.33 13.25 -2.01
CA GLY A 101 -11.93 12.05 -2.61
C GLY A 101 -11.76 11.83 -4.13
N SER A 102 -11.08 12.69 -4.89
CA SER A 102 -11.06 12.56 -6.36
C SER A 102 -9.82 13.13 -7.04
N SER A 103 -8.63 12.90 -6.47
CA SER A 103 -7.41 13.12 -7.24
C SER A 103 -7.22 11.93 -8.20
N PRO A 104 -7.18 12.14 -9.52
CA PRO A 104 -7.01 11.05 -10.47
C PRO A 104 -5.66 10.37 -10.26
N ILE A 105 -5.57 9.07 -10.54
CA ILE A 105 -4.31 8.34 -10.45
C ILE A 105 -3.36 8.84 -11.55
N LEU A 106 -2.13 9.17 -11.17
CA LEU A 106 -1.10 9.56 -12.13
C LEU A 106 -0.58 8.31 -12.86
N CYS A 107 -0.76 8.26 -14.17
CA CYS A 107 -0.23 7.20 -15.03
C CYS A 107 0.91 7.74 -15.89
N LEU A 108 2.10 7.17 -15.73
CA LEU A 108 3.29 7.52 -16.51
C LEU A 108 3.47 6.53 -17.66
N VAL A 109 3.36 6.99 -18.90
CA VAL A 109 3.45 6.15 -20.09
C VAL A 109 4.68 6.52 -20.93
N GLY A 110 5.44 5.51 -21.34
CA GLY A 110 6.62 5.70 -22.19
C GLY A 110 7.46 4.43 -22.29
N PRO A 111 8.46 4.39 -23.19
CA PRO A 111 9.32 3.22 -23.37
C PRO A 111 10.12 2.89 -22.10
N PRO A 112 10.71 1.68 -21.99
CA PRO A 112 11.60 1.34 -20.89
C PRO A 112 12.82 2.28 -20.88
N GLY A 113 13.35 2.56 -19.68
CA GLY A 113 14.56 3.38 -19.51
C GLY A 113 14.37 4.91 -19.50
N VAL A 114 13.15 5.42 -19.69
CA VAL A 114 12.87 6.88 -19.67
C VAL A 114 12.74 7.51 -18.28
N GLY A 115 13.02 6.77 -17.21
CA GLY A 115 12.98 7.31 -15.84
C GLY A 115 11.60 7.39 -15.18
N LYS A 116 10.62 6.57 -15.59
CA LYS A 116 9.28 6.56 -14.96
C LYS A 116 9.34 6.27 -13.46
N THR A 117 10.11 5.26 -13.07
CA THR A 117 10.29 4.84 -11.67
C THR A 117 11.00 5.92 -10.85
N SER A 118 12.06 6.54 -11.41
CA SER A 118 12.78 7.62 -10.73
C SER A 118 11.92 8.89 -10.59
N LEU A 119 11.02 9.16 -11.54
CA LEU A 119 10.05 10.24 -11.43
C LEU A 119 9.07 9.98 -10.27
N GLY A 120 8.55 8.75 -10.14
CA GLY A 120 7.73 8.33 -9.01
C GLY A 120 8.41 8.52 -7.66
N GLN A 121 9.70 8.16 -7.56
CA GLN A 121 10.50 8.39 -6.36
C GLN A 121 10.65 9.88 -6.03
N SER A 122 10.90 10.72 -7.04
CA SER A 122 11.03 12.17 -6.84
C SER A 122 9.72 12.82 -6.42
N ILE A 123 8.58 12.31 -6.90
CA ILE A 123 7.26 12.73 -6.45
C ILE A 123 7.05 12.38 -4.97
N ALA A 124 7.41 11.16 -4.56
CA ALA A 124 7.30 10.76 -3.16
C ALA A 124 8.18 11.61 -2.23
N GLU A 125 9.40 11.91 -2.68
CA GLU A 125 10.33 12.79 -1.96
C GLU A 125 9.82 14.23 -1.86
N ALA A 126 9.25 14.76 -2.95
CA ALA A 126 8.62 16.09 -2.95
C ALA A 126 7.44 16.20 -2.00
N MET A 127 6.76 15.08 -1.71
CA MET A 127 5.66 14.99 -0.75
C MET A 127 6.12 14.64 0.68
N GLU A 128 7.41 14.36 0.90
CA GLU A 128 7.95 13.81 2.14
C GLU A 128 7.32 12.46 2.57
N ARG A 129 6.86 11.67 1.60
CA ARG A 129 6.19 10.38 1.84
C ARG A 129 7.14 9.22 1.59
N LYS A 130 6.91 8.11 2.31
CA LYS A 130 7.61 6.85 2.03
C LYS A 130 7.28 6.37 0.62
N PHE A 131 8.25 5.77 -0.07
CA PHE A 131 8.11 5.30 -1.43
C PHE A 131 8.26 3.78 -1.48
N GLU A 132 7.30 3.11 -2.10
CA GLU A 132 7.33 1.66 -2.32
C GLU A 132 6.98 1.35 -3.78
N ILE A 133 7.53 0.26 -4.29
CA ILE A 133 7.29 -0.19 -5.66
C ILE A 133 6.61 -1.56 -5.61
N VAL A 134 5.49 -1.68 -6.32
CA VAL A 134 4.83 -2.95 -6.58
C VAL A 134 4.91 -3.21 -8.07
N SER A 135 5.77 -4.15 -8.48
CA SER A 135 5.78 -4.64 -9.85
C SER A 135 4.51 -5.46 -10.11
N LEU A 136 3.85 -5.20 -11.24
CA LEU A 136 2.70 -5.95 -11.72
C LEU A 136 3.05 -6.84 -12.92
N GLY A 137 4.29 -6.77 -13.40
CA GLY A 137 4.79 -7.55 -14.52
C GLY A 137 4.63 -9.05 -14.28
N GLY A 138 3.86 -9.70 -15.15
CA GLY A 138 3.64 -11.14 -15.09
C GLY A 138 2.70 -11.61 -13.97
N VAL A 139 2.03 -10.69 -13.27
CA VAL A 139 0.94 -11.05 -12.33
C VAL A 139 -0.21 -11.65 -13.13
N ARG A 140 -0.68 -12.82 -12.66
CA ARG A 140 -1.74 -13.61 -13.30
C ARG A 140 -2.87 -14.00 -12.38
N ASP A 141 -2.62 -13.94 -11.06
CA ASP A 141 -3.58 -14.35 -10.04
C ASP A 141 -3.94 -13.15 -9.16
N GLU A 142 -5.23 -12.99 -8.89
CA GLU A 142 -5.77 -12.00 -7.97
C GLU A 142 -5.19 -12.16 -6.55
N ALA A 143 -4.86 -13.39 -6.13
CA ALA A 143 -4.24 -13.65 -4.84
C ALA A 143 -2.86 -12.97 -4.69
N GLU A 144 -2.19 -12.61 -5.79
CA GLU A 144 -0.97 -11.81 -5.71
C GLU A 144 -1.25 -10.37 -5.30
N ILE A 145 -2.44 -9.84 -5.60
CA ILE A 145 -2.87 -8.49 -5.22
C ILE A 145 -3.55 -8.49 -3.86
N ARG A 146 -4.47 -9.43 -3.61
CA ARG A 146 -5.35 -9.51 -2.42
C ARG A 146 -4.97 -10.59 -1.40
N GLY A 147 -3.87 -11.30 -1.60
CA GLY A 147 -3.42 -12.33 -0.67
C GLY A 147 -4.23 -13.63 -0.75
N HIS A 148 -3.79 -14.59 0.05
CA HIS A 148 -4.41 -15.90 0.17
C HIS A 148 -5.21 -16.01 1.45
N ARG A 149 -6.37 -16.68 1.37
CA ARG A 149 -7.18 -17.03 2.53
C ARG A 149 -6.33 -17.52 3.70
N LYS A 150 -6.47 -16.89 4.87
CA LYS A 150 -5.70 -17.23 6.08
C LYS A 150 -5.73 -18.70 6.50
N THR A 151 -6.71 -19.49 6.04
CA THR A 151 -6.84 -20.91 6.33
C THR A 151 -5.81 -21.78 5.61
N TYR A 152 -5.13 -21.26 4.58
CA TYR A 152 -4.12 -22.01 3.86
C TYR A 152 -2.79 -22.00 4.59
N ILE A 153 -2.17 -23.17 4.69
CA ILE A 153 -0.81 -23.30 5.24
C ILE A 153 0.13 -22.52 4.32
N GLY A 154 0.86 -21.57 4.87
CA GLY A 154 1.74 -20.69 4.09
C GLY A 154 1.01 -19.53 3.41
N ALA A 155 -0.23 -19.21 3.82
CA ALA A 155 -0.93 -18.01 3.37
C ALA A 155 -0.05 -16.77 3.58
N MET A 156 -0.04 -15.91 2.57
CA MET A 156 0.70 -14.66 2.56
C MET A 156 -0.24 -13.52 2.17
N PRO A 157 -0.04 -12.32 2.75
CA PRO A 157 -0.74 -11.13 2.31
C PRO A 157 -0.39 -10.79 0.86
N GLY A 158 -1.30 -10.07 0.20
CA GLY A 158 -1.11 -9.55 -1.14
C GLY A 158 0.03 -8.54 -1.23
N ARG A 159 0.48 -8.25 -2.46
CA ARG A 159 1.58 -7.31 -2.73
C ARG A 159 1.29 -5.91 -2.19
N ILE A 160 0.02 -5.48 -2.17
CA ILE A 160 -0.38 -4.16 -1.65
C ILE A 160 -0.15 -4.06 -0.14
N ILE A 161 -0.68 -5.02 0.63
CA ILE A 161 -0.48 -5.07 2.08
C ILE A 161 1.00 -5.26 2.43
N LYS A 162 1.75 -6.03 1.65
CA LYS A 162 3.21 -6.17 1.80
C LYS A 162 3.92 -4.82 1.63
N ALA A 163 3.60 -4.04 0.60
CA ALA A 163 4.18 -2.72 0.38
C ALA A 163 3.85 -1.76 1.53
N ILE A 164 2.60 -1.72 1.99
CA ILE A 164 2.21 -0.92 3.17
C ILE A 164 3.02 -1.34 4.40
N ASN A 165 3.13 -2.65 4.65
CA ASN A 165 3.90 -3.18 5.77
C ASN A 165 5.40 -2.83 5.67
N GLN A 166 5.97 -2.78 4.47
CA GLN A 166 7.37 -2.39 4.24
C GLN A 166 7.59 -0.90 4.49
N SER A 167 6.65 -0.06 4.05
CA SER A 167 6.73 1.39 4.23
C SER A 167 6.65 1.84 5.68
N LYS A 168 6.02 1.03 6.54
CA LYS A 168 5.73 1.32 7.96
C LYS A 168 4.91 2.59 8.19
N VAL A 169 4.17 3.03 7.18
CA VAL A 169 3.20 4.14 7.29
C VAL A 169 1.90 3.81 6.56
N THR A 170 0.80 4.45 6.95
CA THR A 170 -0.52 4.32 6.31
C THR A 170 -0.61 5.08 4.99
N ASN A 171 0.22 6.10 4.81
CA ASN A 171 0.20 7.02 3.69
C ASN A 171 1.47 6.95 2.82
N PRO A 172 1.95 5.77 2.35
CA PRO A 172 3.05 5.74 1.39
C PRO A 172 2.59 6.24 0.01
N VAL A 173 3.56 6.55 -0.85
CA VAL A 173 3.39 6.60 -2.29
C VAL A 173 3.79 5.22 -2.83
N ILE A 174 2.83 4.50 -3.39
CA ILE A 174 3.06 3.18 -4.00
C ILE A 174 3.06 3.34 -5.51
N LEU A 175 4.17 3.02 -6.16
CA LEU A 175 4.26 2.94 -7.61
C LEU A 175 3.87 1.53 -8.08
N LEU A 176 2.80 1.45 -8.87
CA LEU A 176 2.42 0.23 -9.58
C LEU A 176 3.15 0.18 -10.93
N ASP A 177 4.21 -0.61 -11.01
CA ASP A 177 5.06 -0.68 -12.21
C ASP A 177 4.61 -1.79 -13.16
N GLU A 178 4.81 -1.59 -14.46
CA GLU A 178 4.44 -2.54 -15.53
C GLU A 178 2.97 -2.99 -15.55
N ILE A 179 2.04 -2.06 -15.28
CA ILE A 179 0.59 -2.34 -15.33
C ILE A 179 0.11 -2.85 -16.70
N ASP A 180 0.80 -2.45 -17.78
CA ASP A 180 0.56 -2.91 -19.15
C ASP A 180 0.91 -4.39 -19.37
N LYS A 181 1.70 -4.99 -18.47
CA LYS A 181 2.11 -6.40 -18.52
C LYS A 181 1.30 -7.30 -17.59
N LEU A 182 0.14 -6.82 -17.12
CA LEU A 182 -0.84 -7.66 -16.46
C LEU A 182 -1.36 -8.70 -17.45
N ALA A 183 -1.25 -9.97 -17.08
CA ALA A 183 -1.74 -11.07 -17.89
C ALA A 183 -3.04 -11.60 -17.28
N SER A 184 -4.11 -11.62 -18.08
CA SER A 184 -5.35 -12.30 -17.72
C SER A 184 -5.23 -13.79 -18.03
N ASP A 185 -5.29 -14.66 -17.02
CA ASP A 185 -5.45 -16.11 -17.19
C ASP A 185 -6.88 -16.52 -16.79
N GLN A 186 -7.33 -17.73 -17.18
CA GLN A 186 -8.70 -18.23 -16.92
C GLN A 186 -9.07 -18.38 -15.43
N ARG A 187 -8.14 -18.13 -14.49
CA ARG A 187 -8.30 -18.39 -13.04
C ARG A 187 -8.68 -17.15 -12.22
N GLY A 188 -8.65 -15.95 -12.80
CA GLY A 188 -9.02 -14.72 -12.11
C GLY A 188 -8.78 -13.47 -12.95
N ASP A 189 -9.30 -12.34 -12.49
CA ASP A 189 -9.08 -11.03 -13.13
C ASP A 189 -8.27 -10.11 -12.21
N PRO A 190 -6.93 -10.06 -12.34
CA PRO A 190 -6.10 -9.17 -11.54
C PRO A 190 -6.40 -7.70 -11.79
N ALA A 191 -7.00 -7.32 -12.93
CA ALA A 191 -7.41 -5.94 -13.16
C ALA A 191 -8.60 -5.56 -12.28
N SER A 192 -9.60 -6.43 -12.14
CA SER A 192 -10.69 -6.26 -11.16
C SER A 192 -10.15 -6.16 -9.73
N ALA A 193 -9.12 -6.95 -9.40
CA ALA A 193 -8.46 -6.89 -8.11
C ALA A 193 -7.88 -5.51 -7.81
N LEU A 194 -7.20 -4.92 -8.81
CA LEU A 194 -6.60 -3.59 -8.74
C LEU A 194 -7.64 -2.48 -8.70
N LEU A 195 -8.80 -2.62 -9.35
CA LEU A 195 -9.86 -1.61 -9.27
C LEU A 195 -10.34 -1.39 -7.83
N GLU A 196 -10.46 -2.46 -7.03
CA GLU A 196 -10.83 -2.32 -5.61
C GLU A 196 -9.75 -1.58 -4.80
N VAL A 197 -8.48 -1.71 -5.17
CA VAL A 197 -7.36 -1.01 -4.51
C VAL A 197 -7.28 0.45 -4.95
N LEU A 198 -7.55 0.72 -6.22
CA LEU A 198 -7.33 2.01 -6.86
C LEU A 198 -8.53 2.95 -6.75
N ASP A 199 -9.75 2.42 -6.67
CA ASP A 199 -10.97 3.21 -6.54
C ASP A 199 -11.12 3.77 -5.12
N PRO A 200 -11.10 5.11 -4.93
CA PRO A 200 -11.25 5.73 -3.61
C PRO A 200 -12.56 5.41 -2.90
N SER A 201 -13.59 4.99 -3.65
CA SER A 201 -14.89 4.59 -3.09
C SER A 201 -14.90 3.17 -2.53
N GLN A 202 -13.97 2.32 -2.97
CA GLN A 202 -13.87 0.90 -2.57
C GLN A 202 -12.68 0.66 -1.63
N ASN A 203 -11.55 1.34 -1.85
CA ASN A 203 -10.30 1.02 -1.17
C ASN A 203 -10.30 1.27 0.35
N GLN A 204 -11.24 2.09 0.85
CA GLN A 204 -11.46 2.31 2.28
C GLN A 204 -11.92 1.04 3.00
N ALA A 205 -12.49 0.08 2.26
CA ALA A 205 -12.96 -1.21 2.76
C ALA A 205 -12.28 -2.38 2.04
N PHE A 206 -11.08 -2.15 1.48
CA PHE A 206 -10.30 -3.17 0.77
C PHE A 206 -10.09 -4.42 1.64
N LEU A 207 -10.34 -5.60 1.05
CA LEU A 207 -10.20 -6.88 1.73
C LEU A 207 -9.03 -7.70 1.16
N ASP A 208 -7.99 -7.89 1.97
CA ASP A 208 -6.99 -8.95 1.76
C ASP A 208 -7.51 -10.26 2.40
N HIS A 209 -7.44 -11.37 1.66
CA HIS A 209 -8.14 -12.64 1.95
C HIS A 209 -7.56 -13.47 3.12
#